data_AF-A0A959UL19-F1
#
_entry.id   AF-A0A959UL19-F1
#
_cell.length_a   1.000
_cell.length_b   1.000
_cell.length_c   1.000
_cell.angle_alpha   90.00
_cell.angle_beta   90.00
_cell.angle_gamma   90.00
#
_symmetry.space_group_name_H-M   'P 1'
#
loop_
_entity.id
_entity.type
_entity.pdbx_description
1 polymer ?
#
loop_
_entity_poly.entity_id
_entity_poly.type
_entity_poly.pdbx_seq_one_letter_code
_entity_poly.pdbx_strand_id
1 'polypeptide(L)'
;MHKVIVTIEDAANADLFLKMVKQLEFVDSAEMEEEYDWLNPKRPATDEESEQMIREAEEDYEAGRYVPIEDAKKQTIDEIEKWLKNRGK
;
A
#
# COMPACT_ATOMS: atom_id res chain seq x y z
N MET A 1 -2.38 -25.66 12.22
CA MET A 1 -3.27 -24.82 11.38
C MET A 1 -2.66 -24.74 9.99
N HIS A 2 -3.38 -25.14 8.95
CA HIS A 2 -2.93 -25.04 7.56
C HIS A 2 -3.60 -23.82 6.94
N LYS A 3 -2.82 -22.81 6.53
CA LYS A 3 -3.32 -21.63 5.80
C LYS A 3 -3.17 -21.89 4.31
N VAL A 4 -4.23 -21.68 3.55
CA VAL A 4 -4.21 -21.75 2.08
C VAL A 4 -4.51 -20.35 1.55
N ILE A 5 -3.68 -19.88 0.62
CA ILE A 5 -3.87 -18.59 -0.05
C ILE A 5 -4.31 -18.90 -1.48
N VAL A 6 -5.45 -18.34 -1.88
CA VAL A 6 -6.03 -18.52 -3.22
C VAL A 6 -6.15 -17.14 -3.86
N THR A 7 -5.55 -16.99 -5.03
CA THR A 7 -5.65 -15.76 -5.83
C THR A 7 -6.79 -15.91 -6.84
N ILE A 8 -7.69 -14.93 -6.87
CA ILE A 8 -8.80 -14.87 -7.83
C ILE A 8 -8.66 -13.56 -8.60
N GLU A 9 -8.57 -13.63 -9.93
CA GLU A 9 -8.27 -12.47 -10.78
C GLU A 9 -9.45 -11.49 -10.90
N ASP A 10 -10.68 -11.94 -10.67
CA ASP A 10 -11.89 -11.14 -10.80
C ASP A 10 -12.58 -10.93 -9.44
N ALA A 11 -12.71 -9.67 -9.03
CA ALA A 11 -13.31 -9.26 -7.76
C ALA A 11 -14.78 -9.73 -7.62
N ALA A 12 -15.55 -9.80 -8.71
CA ALA A 12 -16.93 -10.29 -8.65
C ALA A 12 -16.98 -11.79 -8.32
N ASN A 13 -16.01 -12.55 -8.81
CA ASN A 13 -15.89 -13.98 -8.52
C ASN A 13 -15.31 -14.26 -7.12
N ALA A 14 -14.50 -13.33 -6.59
CA ALA A 14 -13.92 -13.45 -5.26
C ALA A 14 -14.98 -13.47 -4.14
N ASP A 15 -16.00 -12.60 -4.21
CA ASP A 15 -17.10 -12.57 -3.23
C ASP A 15 -17.95 -13.85 -3.26
N LEU A 16 -18.26 -14.34 -4.47
CA LEU A 16 -19.00 -15.59 -4.64
C LEU A 16 -18.21 -16.80 -4.10
N PHE A 17 -16.91 -16.85 -4.38
CA PHE A 17 -16.03 -17.89 -3.89
C PHE A 17 -15.92 -17.85 -2.36
N LEU A 18 -15.78 -16.67 -1.77
CA LEU A 18 -15.74 -16.50 -0.32
C LEU A 18 -17.02 -17.03 0.35
N LYS A 19 -18.19 -16.72 -0.22
CA LYS A 19 -19.48 -17.24 0.26
C LYS A 19 -19.56 -18.76 0.19
N MET A 20 -19.10 -19.36 -0.90
CA MET A 20 -19.07 -20.81 -1.07
C MET A 20 -18.14 -21.48 -0.04
N VAL A 21 -16.92 -20.96 0.12
CA VAL A 21 -15.91 -21.54 1.02
C VAL A 21 -16.37 -21.49 2.48
N LYS A 22 -17.05 -20.41 2.90
CA LYS A 22 -17.62 -20.29 4.25
C LYS A 22 -18.72 -21.32 4.56
N GLN A 23 -19.31 -21.97 3.55
CA GLN A 23 -20.33 -23.01 3.75
C GLN A 23 -19.74 -24.41 3.98
N LEU A 24 -18.43 -24.58 3.79
CA LEU A 24 -17.76 -25.87 3.94
C LEU A 24 -17.47 -26.15 5.42
N GLU A 25 -17.95 -27.28 5.95
CA GLU A 25 -17.85 -27.63 7.38
C GLU A 25 -16.41 -27.70 7.92
N PHE A 26 -15.41 -27.89 7.05
CA PHE A 26 -14.01 -27.98 7.44
C PHE A 26 -13.28 -26.63 7.41
N VAL A 27 -13.94 -25.56 7.00
CA VAL A 27 -13.36 -24.21 6.96
C VAL A 27 -13.73 -23.49 8.25
N ASP A 28 -12.72 -23.24 9.07
CA ASP A 28 -12.87 -22.52 10.35
C ASP A 28 -13.11 -21.01 10.12
N SER A 29 -12.37 -20.42 9.18
CA SER A 29 -12.52 -19.02 8.77
C SER A 29 -12.03 -18.80 7.33
N ALA A 30 -12.61 -17.80 6.66
CA ALA A 30 -12.20 -17.34 5.35
C ALA A 30 -12.42 -15.82 5.24
N GLU A 31 -11.40 -15.10 4.80
CA GLU A 31 -11.40 -13.65 4.67
C GLU A 31 -10.80 -13.25 3.32
N MET A 32 -11.26 -12.14 2.78
CA MET A 32 -10.68 -11.52 1.59
C MET A 32 -9.73 -10.41 2.06
N GLU A 33 -8.48 -10.50 1.66
CA GLU A 33 -7.55 -9.37 1.79
C GLU A 33 -7.90 -8.34 0.71
N GLU A 34 -8.41 -7.19 1.15
CA GLU A 34 -8.54 -6.02 0.28
C GLU A 34 -7.18 -5.33 0.16
N GLU A 35 -6.90 -4.81 -1.03
CA GLU A 35 -5.72 -3.98 -1.27
C GLU A 35 -5.77 -2.74 -0.37
N TYR A 36 -4.64 -2.35 0.22
CA TYR A 36 -4.59 -1.24 1.18
C TYR A 36 -4.90 0.09 0.48
N ASP A 37 -6.08 0.65 0.75
CA ASP A 37 -6.49 1.97 0.29
C ASP A 37 -5.90 3.07 1.19
N TRP A 38 -4.77 3.64 0.75
CA TRP A 38 -4.10 4.74 1.44
C TRP A 38 -4.85 6.08 1.32
N LEU A 39 -5.79 6.22 0.37
CA LEU A 39 -6.62 7.42 0.22
C LEU A 39 -7.80 7.43 1.20
N ASN A 40 -8.30 6.24 1.57
CA ASN A 40 -9.38 6.09 2.53
C ASN A 40 -9.06 5.00 3.57
N PRO A 41 -8.21 5.32 4.57
CA PRO A 41 -7.87 4.35 5.60
C PRO A 41 -9.11 3.96 6.40
N LYS A 42 -9.33 2.64 6.58
CA LYS A 42 -10.51 2.07 7.27
C LYS A 42 -10.70 2.57 8.70
N ARG A 43 -9.64 3.08 9.33
CA ARG A 43 -9.67 3.70 10.65
C ARG A 43 -8.66 4.85 10.74
N PRO A 44 -8.86 5.83 11.63
CA PRO A 44 -7.82 6.78 11.99
C PRO A 44 -6.58 6.06 12.51
N ALA A 45 -5.42 6.71 12.35
CA ALA A 45 -4.20 6.30 13.02
C ALA A 45 -4.40 6.36 14.55
N THR A 46 -3.77 5.44 15.28
CA THR A 46 -3.70 5.54 16.74
C THR A 46 -2.66 6.57 17.16
N ASP A 47 -2.72 6.98 18.43
CA ASP A 47 -1.70 7.88 19.00
C ASP A 47 -0.31 7.24 18.94
N GLU A 48 -0.20 5.93 19.23
CA GLU A 48 1.06 5.18 19.15
C GLU A 48 1.63 5.14 17.72
N GLU A 49 0.78 4.94 16.70
CA GLU A 49 1.19 4.97 15.28
C GLU A 49 1.66 6.37 14.87
N SER A 50 1.03 7.41 15.42
CA SER A 50 1.40 8.80 15.17
C SER A 50 2.74 9.15 15.81
N GLU A 51 2.97 8.70 17.06
CA GLU A 51 4.25 8.86 17.75
C GLU A 51 5.38 8.10 17.04
N GLN A 52 5.10 6.90 16.52
CA GLN A 52 6.05 6.15 15.72
C GLN A 52 6.43 6.92 14.44
N MET A 53 5.44 7.43 13.71
CA MET A 53 5.68 8.21 12.49
C MET A 53 6.55 9.45 12.76
N ILE A 54 6.33 10.15 13.88
CA ILE A 54 7.14 11.31 14.28
C ILE A 54 8.59 10.88 14.53
N ARG A 55 8.79 9.78 15.26
CA ARG A 55 10.13 9.27 15.56
C ARG A 55 10.91 8.89 14.31
N GLU A 56 10.25 8.20 13.38
CA GLU A 56 10.86 7.82 12.10
C GLU A 56 11.27 9.07 11.29
N ALA A 57 10.43 10.11 11.28
CA ALA A 57 10.74 11.37 10.60
C ALA A 57 11.92 12.12 11.25
N GLU A 58 12.02 12.10 12.58
CA GLU A 58 13.16 12.69 13.31
C GLU A 58 14.46 11.92 13.03
N GLU A 59 14.42 10.59 13.05
CA GLU A 59 15.57 9.74 12.70
C GLU A 59 16.05 9.98 11.26
N ASP A 60 15.12 10.13 10.31
CA ASP A 60 15.46 10.45 8.92
C ASP A 60 16.06 11.84 8.77
N TYR A 61 15.57 12.81 9.55
CA TYR A 61 16.15 14.15 9.59
C TYR A 61 17.59 14.12 10.13
N GLU A 62 17.83 13.42 11.24
CA GLU A 62 19.16 13.27 11.85
C GLU A 62 20.13 12.50 10.94
N ALA A 63 19.64 11.46 10.26
CA ALA A 63 20.41 10.70 9.28
C ALA A 63 20.68 11.48 7.98
N GLY A 64 20.11 12.68 7.82
CA GLY A 64 20.23 13.49 6.60
C GLY A 64 19.50 12.89 5.40
N ARG A 65 18.52 12.00 5.61
CA ARG A 65 17.69 11.36 4.59
C ARG A 65 16.51 12.25 4.19
N TYR A 66 16.77 13.51 3.92
CA TYR A 66 15.77 14.45 3.41
C TYR A 66 16.32 15.20 2.21
N VAL A 67 15.42 15.60 1.32
CA VAL A 67 15.77 16.42 0.16
C VAL A 67 15.07 17.77 0.30
N PRO A 68 15.79 18.89 0.24
CA PRO A 68 15.18 20.21 0.21
C PRO A 68 14.17 20.32 -0.94
N ILE A 69 13.08 21.07 -0.71
CA ILE A 69 11.98 21.19 -1.67
C ILE A 69 12.46 21.68 -3.05
N GLU A 70 13.43 22.60 -3.08
CA GLU A 70 13.96 23.12 -4.35
C GLU A 70 14.70 22.05 -5.15
N ASP A 71 15.50 21.22 -4.46
CA ASP A 71 16.24 20.13 -5.09
C ASP A 71 15.29 19.02 -5.57
N ALA A 72 14.26 18.68 -4.78
CA ALA A 72 13.24 17.73 -5.17
C ALA A 72 12.50 18.17 -6.44
N LYS A 73 12.05 19.44 -6.49
CA LYS A 73 11.38 20.00 -7.67
C LYS A 73 12.26 19.93 -8.91
N LYS A 74 13.55 20.25 -8.77
CA LYS A 74 14.50 20.20 -9.87
C LYS A 74 14.68 18.77 -10.39
N GLN A 75 14.85 17.80 -9.49
CA GLN A 75 14.95 16.39 -9.87
C GLN A 75 13.70 15.90 -10.59
N THR A 76 12.51 16.26 -10.11
CA THR A 76 11.25 15.90 -10.77
C THR A 76 11.15 16.49 -12.17
N ILE A 77 11.51 17.77 -12.35
CA ILE A 77 11.51 18.40 -13.68
C ILE A 77 12.50 17.69 -14.61
N ASP A 78 13.72 17.40 -14.15
CA ASP A 78 14.74 16.71 -14.94
C ASP A 78 14.27 15.30 -15.37
N GLU A 79 13.55 14.57 -14.51
CA GLU A 79 12.97 13.28 -14.83
C GLU A 79 11.83 13.38 -15.85
N ILE A 80 10.95 14.38 -15.70
CA ILE A 80 9.87 14.64 -16.67
C ILE A 80 10.46 14.97 -18.04
N GLU A 81 11.50 15.80 -18.10
CA GLU A 81 12.19 16.12 -19.35
C GLU A 81 12.82 14.89 -20.01
N LYS A 82 13.47 14.01 -19.23
CA LYS A 82 14.01 12.74 -19.73
C LYS A 82 12.90 11.84 -20.27
N TRP A 83 11.78 11.75 -19.56
CA TRP A 83 10.62 10.96 -19.99
C TRP A 83 10.03 11.48 -21.30
N LEU A 84 9.85 12.80 -21.43
CA LEU A 84 9.38 13.43 -22.66
C LEU A 84 10.31 13.16 -23.85
N LYS A 85 11.64 13.26 -23.64
CA LYS A 85 12.64 12.94 -24.68
C LYS A 85 12.59 11.48 -25.12
N ASN A 86 12.28 10.55 -24.21
CA ASN A 86 12.16 9.13 -24.52
C ASN A 86 10.82 8.76 -25.17
N ARG A 87 9.75 9.54 -24.94
CA ARG A 87 8.43 9.34 -25.58
C ARG A 87 8.36 9.83 -27.03
N GLY A 88 9.31 10.67 -27.45
CA GLY A 88 9.42 11.20 -28.82
C GLY A 88 10.25 10.34 -29.78
N LYS A 89 10.58 9.09 -29.40
CA LYS A 89 11.25 8.09 -30.25
C LYS A 89 10.32 6.91 -30.52
#